data_AF-M7MR10-F1
#
_entry.id   AF-M7MR10-F1
#
_cell.length_a   1.000
_cell.length_b   1.000
_cell.length_c   1.000
_cell.angle_alpha   90.00
_cell.angle_beta   90.00
_cell.angle_gamma   90.00
#
_symmetry.space_group_name_H-M   'P 1'
#
loop_
_entity.id
_entity.type
_entity.pdbx_description
1 polymer ?
#
loop_
_entity_poly.entity_id
_entity_poly.type
_entity_poly.pdbx_seq_one_letter_code
_entity_poly.pdbx_strand_id
1 'polypeptide(L)'
;MRIRYFAAAAQAAGITEERLDIHELPGAPGMTATASTTLGTVLEHLAARTPATAPVSDGPLLRRTTSLGTVLTRCSFLVNGVSEQDHARALRPGDELDVLPPFAGG
;
A
#
# COMPACT_ATOMS: atom_id res chain seq x y z
N MET A 1 -3.19 -12.29 1.43
CA MET A 1 -4.09 -11.26 2.00
C MET A 1 -4.66 -10.41 0.88
N ARG A 2 -5.79 -9.73 1.11
CA ARG A 2 -6.45 -8.89 0.10
C ARG A 2 -6.20 -7.42 0.38
N ILE A 3 -5.89 -6.64 -0.65
CA ILE A 3 -5.65 -5.19 -0.53
C ILE A 3 -6.60 -4.47 -1.46
N ARG A 4 -7.32 -3.48 -0.93
CA ARG A 4 -8.29 -2.67 -1.66
C ARG A 4 -7.85 -1.22 -1.65
N TYR A 5 -7.72 -0.64 -2.84
CA TYR A 5 -7.31 0.74 -3.03
C TYR A 5 -8.52 1.60 -3.38
N PHE A 6 -8.63 2.77 -2.76
CA PHE A 6 -9.71 3.71 -3.01
C PHE A 6 -9.20 5.02 -3.61
N ALA A 7 -10.03 5.68 -4.43
CA ALA A 7 -9.79 7.01 -4.99
C ALA A 7 -8.35 7.20 -5.53
N ALA A 8 -7.60 8.17 -5.00
CA ALA A 8 -6.24 8.48 -5.43
C ALA A 8 -5.26 7.31 -5.25
N ALA A 9 -5.46 6.43 -4.26
CA ALA A 9 -4.65 5.24 -4.08
C ALA A 9 -4.89 4.23 -5.20
N ALA A 10 -6.15 4.05 -5.64
CA ALA A 10 -6.47 3.18 -6.77
C ALA A 10 -5.87 3.71 -8.08
N GLN A 11 -5.92 5.03 -8.29
CA GLN A 11 -5.30 5.67 -9.44
C GLN A 11 -3.77 5.49 -9.44
N ALA A 12 -3.12 5.64 -8.29
CA ALA A 12 -1.68 5.47 -8.16
C ALA A 12 -1.23 4.00 -8.29
N ALA A 13 -2.03 3.06 -7.77
CA ALA A 13 -1.80 1.63 -7.93
C ALA A 13 -2.12 1.12 -9.34
N GLY A 14 -3.01 1.82 -10.07
CA GLY A 14 -3.55 1.39 -11.36
C GLY A 14 -4.61 0.29 -11.26
N ILE A 15 -4.91 -0.16 -10.04
CA ILE A 15 -5.85 -1.25 -9.72
C ILE A 15 -6.63 -0.88 -8.46
N THR A 16 -7.84 -1.42 -8.33
CA THR A 16 -8.71 -1.20 -7.16
C THR A 16 -8.60 -2.30 -6.12
N GLU A 17 -8.16 -3.50 -6.51
CA GLU A 17 -7.99 -4.65 -5.63
C GLU A 17 -6.84 -5.53 -6.12
N GLU A 18 -6.07 -6.09 -5.18
CA GLU A 18 -5.10 -7.15 -5.45
C GLU A 18 -5.04 -8.19 -4.33
N ARG A 19 -4.44 -9.33 -4.65
CA ARG A 19 -4.00 -10.31 -3.65
C ARG A 19 -2.50 -10.17 -3.47
N LEU A 20 -2.08 -10.02 -2.21
CA LEU A 20 -0.68 -10.02 -1.81
C LEU A 20 -0.35 -11.26 -0.99
N ASP A 21 0.62 -12.03 -1.46
CA ASP A 21 1.15 -13.21 -0.79
C ASP A 21 2.15 -12.80 0.29
N ILE A 22 1.67 -12.69 1.53
CA ILE A 22 2.49 -12.20 2.65
C ILE A 22 3.65 -13.12 3.01
N HIS A 23 3.61 -14.39 2.59
CA HIS A 23 4.68 -15.37 2.80
C HIS A 23 5.89 -15.12 1.90
N GLU A 24 5.70 -14.40 0.79
CA GLU A 24 6.78 -13.99 -0.11
C GLU A 24 7.47 -12.70 0.35
N LEU A 25 6.87 -12.00 1.31
CA LEU A 25 7.44 -10.77 1.86
C LEU A 25 8.49 -11.12 2.92
N PRO A 26 9.68 -10.48 2.86
CA PRO A 26 10.68 -10.63 3.90
C PRO A 26 10.07 -10.12 5.21
N GLY A 27 9.89 -11.00 6.19
CA GLY A 27 9.43 -10.59 7.51
C GLY A 27 10.39 -9.57 8.14
N ALA A 28 9.88 -8.70 9.00
CA ALA A 28 10.62 -7.57 9.54
C ALA A 28 12.00 -7.99 10.12
N PRO A 29 13.09 -7.26 9.81
CA PRO A 29 14.41 -7.56 10.33
C PRO A 29 14.44 -7.36 11.86
N GLY A 30 14.62 -8.44 12.62
CA GLY A 30 14.79 -8.36 14.09
C GLY A 30 14.10 -9.43 14.94
N MET A 31 13.34 -10.38 14.38
CA MET A 31 12.71 -11.46 15.16
C MET A 31 13.03 -12.86 14.62
N THR A 32 13.35 -13.77 15.54
CA THR A 32 13.74 -15.16 15.30
C THR A 32 12.61 -15.99 14.69
N ALA A 33 12.85 -16.55 13.49
CA ALA A 33 12.25 -17.73 12.84
C ALA A 33 10.70 -17.86 12.71
N THR A 34 9.90 -16.96 13.26
CA THR A 34 8.44 -16.87 13.05
C THR A 34 8.10 -15.46 12.58
N ALA A 35 8.76 -15.01 11.52
CA ALA A 35 8.66 -13.63 11.06
C ALA A 35 7.24 -13.39 10.55
N SER A 36 6.42 -12.72 11.36
CA SER A 36 5.09 -12.28 10.94
C SER A 36 5.27 -11.04 10.08
N THR A 37 4.76 -11.08 8.86
CA THR A 37 4.73 -9.90 7.98
C THR A 37 3.92 -8.80 8.65
N THR A 38 4.51 -7.61 8.76
CA THR A 38 3.87 -6.47 9.42
C THR A 38 3.20 -5.55 8.40
N LEU A 39 2.29 -4.69 8.87
CA LEU A 39 1.72 -3.62 8.05
C LEU A 39 2.83 -2.75 7.43
N GLY A 40 3.84 -2.37 8.20
CA GLY A 40 4.99 -1.60 7.71
C GLY A 40 5.71 -2.29 6.55
N THR A 41 6.01 -3.59 6.68
CA THR A 41 6.62 -4.40 5.61
C THR A 41 5.78 -4.40 4.33
N VAL A 42 4.45 -4.55 4.47
CA VAL A 42 3.55 -4.48 3.32
C VAL A 42 3.61 -3.10 2.68
N LEU A 43 3.50 -2.04 3.46
CA LEU A 43 3.51 -0.66 2.94
C LEU A 43 4.83 -0.32 2.24
N GLU A 44 5.96 -0.75 2.80
CA GLU A 44 7.28 -0.62 2.17
C GLU A 44 7.34 -1.38 0.85
N HIS A 45 6.86 -2.62 0.83
CA HIS A 45 6.79 -3.41 -0.39
C HIS A 45 5.92 -2.73 -1.46
N LEU A 46 4.73 -2.23 -1.10
CA LEU A 46 3.85 -1.49 -2.00
C LEU A 46 4.48 -0.18 -2.49
N ALA A 47 5.17 0.56 -1.61
CA ALA A 47 5.85 1.80 -1.95
C ALA A 47 7.06 1.57 -2.87
N ALA A 48 7.74 0.43 -2.75
CA ALA A 48 8.85 0.02 -3.60
C ALA A 48 8.39 -0.45 -4.98
N ARG A 49 7.12 -0.85 -5.15
CA ARG A 49 6.59 -1.17 -6.47
C ARG A 49 6.58 0.08 -7.33
N THR A 50 7.24 0.00 -8.47
CA THR A 50 7.14 1.02 -9.51
C THR A 50 5.66 1.11 -9.93
N PRO A 51 5.06 2.31 -10.02
CA PRO A 51 3.67 2.44 -10.45
C PRO A 51 3.51 1.80 -11.84
N ALA A 52 2.42 1.05 -12.03
CA ALA A 52 2.11 0.38 -13.31
C ALA A 52 1.96 1.37 -14.48
N THR A 53 1.78 2.66 -14.19
CA THR A 53 1.79 3.73 -15.19
C THR A 53 3.11 4.47 -15.12
N ALA A 54 4.07 4.07 -15.96
CA ALA A 54 5.19 4.94 -16.29
C ALA A 54 4.62 6.29 -16.80
N PRO A 55 5.15 7.45 -16.37
CA PRO A 55 4.75 8.71 -16.96
C PRO A 55 5.19 8.69 -18.42
N VAL A 56 4.23 8.54 -19.34
CA VAL A 56 4.40 8.99 -20.72
C VAL A 56 4.47 10.51 -20.67
N SER A 57 5.66 11.05 -20.42
CA SER A 57 5.93 12.49 -20.45
C SER A 57 6.86 12.81 -21.62
N ASP A 58 6.26 13.01 -22.79
CA ASP A 58 6.83 13.82 -23.85
C ASP A 58 6.21 15.23 -23.73
N GLY A 59 6.71 16.05 -22.81
CA GLY A 59 6.25 17.45 -22.66
C GLY A 59 6.54 18.12 -21.31
N PRO A 60 6.88 19.43 -21.30
CA PRO A 60 7.36 20.17 -20.12
C PRO A 60 6.29 20.49 -19.05
N LEU A 61 5.03 20.07 -19.23
CA LEU A 61 3.99 20.20 -18.21
C LEU A 61 3.79 18.86 -17.51
N LEU A 62 4.71 18.52 -16.60
CA LEU A 62 4.60 17.35 -15.73
C LEU A 62 3.21 17.35 -15.04
N ARG A 63 2.28 16.53 -15.54
CA ARG A 63 1.21 16.03 -14.68
C ARG A 63 1.92 15.30 -13.56
N ARG A 64 1.84 15.85 -12.35
CA ARG A 64 2.48 15.32 -11.15
C ARG A 64 1.89 13.95 -10.82
N THR A 65 2.38 12.91 -11.48
CA THR A 65 2.09 11.52 -11.12
C THR A 65 2.59 11.35 -9.69
N THR A 66 1.65 11.18 -8.76
CA THR A 66 1.98 10.93 -7.36
C THR A 66 2.23 9.43 -7.26
N SER A 67 3.48 9.04 -7.04
CA SER A 67 3.84 7.64 -6.84
C SER A 67 3.03 7.02 -5.71
N LEU A 68 2.71 5.73 -5.80
CA LEU A 68 1.95 5.01 -4.78
C LEU A 68 2.56 5.20 -3.38
N GLY A 69 3.89 5.12 -3.25
CA GLY A 69 4.58 5.42 -1.99
C GLY A 69 4.27 6.81 -1.41
N THR A 70 4.14 7.84 -2.24
CA THR A 70 3.76 9.18 -1.76
C THR A 70 2.31 9.23 -1.30
N VAL A 71 1.40 8.55 -2.01
CA VAL A 71 -0.02 8.47 -1.60
C VAL A 71 -0.15 7.76 -0.25
N LEU A 72 0.53 6.62 -0.09
CA LEU A 72 0.51 5.80 1.14
C LEU A 72 0.89 6.59 2.39
N THR A 73 1.83 7.54 2.31
CA THR A 73 2.22 8.36 3.48
C THR A 73 1.11 9.26 4.04
N ARG A 74 0.06 9.53 3.25
CA ARG A 74 -1.09 10.34 3.66
C ARG A 74 -2.36 9.51 3.88
N CYS A 75 -2.34 8.24 3.47
CA CYS A 75 -3.50 7.35 3.59
C CYS A 75 -3.74 6.93 5.04
N SER A 76 -4.99 6.61 5.33
CA SER A 76 -5.38 5.79 6.48
C SER A 76 -5.57 4.35 6.03
N PHE A 77 -5.28 3.41 6.92
CA PHE A 77 -5.34 1.98 6.64
C PHE A 77 -6.39 1.33 7.52
N LEU A 78 -7.26 0.51 6.93
CA LEU A 78 -8.16 -0.35 7.69
C LEU A 78 -7.72 -1.80 7.53
N VAL A 79 -7.51 -2.52 8.64
CA VAL A 79 -7.30 -3.97 8.64
C VAL A 79 -8.57 -4.64 9.13
N ASN A 80 -9.20 -5.45 8.28
CA ASN A 80 -10.49 -6.09 8.53
C ASN A 80 -11.58 -5.08 8.96
N GLY A 81 -11.57 -3.88 8.37
CA GLY A 81 -12.49 -2.79 8.68
C GLY A 81 -12.16 -1.97 9.94
N VAL A 82 -11.07 -2.28 10.65
CA VAL A 82 -10.61 -1.54 11.83
C VAL A 82 -9.48 -0.60 11.43
N SER A 83 -9.56 0.68 11.81
CA SER A 83 -8.48 1.64 11.53
C SER A 83 -7.20 1.24 12.25
N GLU A 84 -6.15 0.95 11.49
CA GLU A 84 -4.84 0.58 12.00
C GLU A 84 -3.81 1.63 11.59
N GLN A 85 -3.14 2.21 12.59
CA GLN A 85 -2.01 3.14 12.42
C GLN A 85 -0.69 2.52 12.89
N ASP A 86 -0.74 1.39 13.59
CA ASP A 86 0.44 0.70 14.08
C ASP A 86 1.07 -0.12 12.93
N HIS A 87 2.23 0.34 12.45
CA HIS A 87 2.98 -0.34 11.39
C HIS A 87 3.63 -1.64 11.87
N ALA A 88 3.79 -1.85 13.18
CA ALA A 88 4.28 -3.10 13.74
C ALA A 88 3.19 -4.18 13.85
N ARG A 89 1.93 -3.84 13.52
CA ARG A 89 0.82 -4.78 13.51
C ARG A 89 1.12 -5.96 12.58
N ALA A 90 1.11 -7.16 13.13
CA ALA A 90 1.24 -8.41 12.38
C ALA A 90 -0.02 -8.66 11.53
N LEU A 91 0.20 -8.99 10.25
CA LEU A 91 -0.82 -9.33 9.26
C LEU A 91 -0.80 -10.82 8.95
N ARG A 92 -1.98 -11.34 8.60
CA ARG A 92 -2.25 -12.75 8.28
C ARG A 92 -2.69 -12.88 6.83
N PRO A 93 -2.51 -14.06 6.21
CA PRO A 93 -2.82 -14.23 4.79
C PRO A 93 -4.32 -14.08 4.48
N GLY A 94 -5.20 -14.20 5.49
CA GLY A 94 -6.64 -13.99 5.38
C GLY A 94 -7.12 -12.56 5.64
N ASP A 95 -6.23 -11.63 6.05
CA ASP A 95 -6.64 -10.26 6.37
C ASP A 95 -7.03 -9.47 5.10
N GLU A 96 -7.91 -8.48 5.29
CA GLU A 96 -8.26 -7.46 4.32
C GLU A 96 -7.66 -6.11 4.73
N LEU A 97 -6.94 -5.46 3.81
CA LEU A 97 -6.33 -4.14 3.99
C LEU A 97 -7.00 -3.13 3.06
N ASP A 98 -7.71 -2.15 3.61
CA ASP A 98 -8.25 -1.03 2.85
C ASP A 98 -7.32 0.17 2.93
N VAL A 99 -6.93 0.70 1.77
CA VAL A 99 -6.09 1.90 1.63
C VAL A 99 -6.99 3.08 1.28
N LEU A 100 -7.23 3.93 2.28
CA LEU A 100 -8.09 5.10 2.18
C LEU A 100 -7.23 6.36 2.10
N PRO A 101 -7.01 6.94 0.90
CA PRO A 101 -6.40 8.25 0.83
C PRO A 101 -7.28 9.27 1.55
N PRO A 102 -6.70 10.36 2.07
CA PRO A 102 -7.49 11.43 2.64
C PRO A 102 -8.45 11.89 1.54
N PHE A 103 -9.73 12.01 1.87
CA PHE A 103 -10.69 12.58 0.93
C PHE A 103 -10.12 13.92 0.45
N ALA A 104 -9.81 14.01 -0.83
CA ALA A 104 -9.72 15.29 -1.51
C ALA A 104 -11.16 15.82 -1.56
N GLY A 105 -11.64 16.37 -0.45
CA GLY A 105 -12.88 17.11 -0.42
C GLY A 105 -12.74 18.32 -1.35
N GLY A 106 -13.53 18.36 -2.41
CA GLY A 106 -13.59 19.44 -3.39
C GLY A 106 -14.18 18.97 -4.71
#